data_AF-A0A945SF50-F1
#
_entry.id   AF-A0A945SF50-F1
#
_cell.length_a   1.000
_cell.length_b   1.000
_cell.length_c   1.000
_cell.angle_alpha   90.00
_cell.angle_beta   90.00
_cell.angle_gamma   90.00
#
_symmetry.space_group_name_H-M   'P 1'
#
loop_
_entity.id
_entity.type
_entity.pdbx_description
1 polymer ?
#
loop_
_entity_poly.entity_id
_entity_poly.type
_entity_poly.pdbx_seq_one_letter_code
_entity_poly.pdbx_strand_id
1 'polypeptide(L)' 'MEKQMSVGDWIVTYLLMCIPIVGIIMLFVWAFGGDTQPSKKTWAQATLIWAVVMTVLWFLVFGTMIAALA' A
#
# COMPACT_ATOMS: atom_id res chain seq x y z
N MET A 1 14.05 17.12 15.45
CA MET A 1 14.38 16.53 14.15
C MET A 1 13.92 15.09 14.21
N GLU A 2 12.90 14.75 13.44
CA GLU A 2 12.47 13.35 13.33
C GLU A 2 13.58 12.51 12.70
N LYS A 3 13.81 11.31 13.23
CA LYS A 3 14.83 10.40 12.70
C LYS A 3 14.39 9.92 11.32
N GLN A 4 15.19 10.22 10.30
CA GLN A 4 14.94 9.72 8.96
C GLN A 4 14.96 8.19 8.95
N MET A 5 14.07 7.59 8.16
CA MET A 5 14.09 6.14 7.95
C MET A 5 15.38 5.73 7.27
N SER A 6 16.07 4.77 7.86
CA SER A 6 17.23 4.13 7.26
C SER A 6 16.81 3.11 6.18
N VAL A 7 17.76 2.67 5.37
CA VAL A 7 17.53 1.57 4.42
C VAL A 7 17.08 0.30 5.13
N GLY A 8 17.62 0.01 6.32
CA GLY A 8 17.23 -1.14 7.13
C GLY A 8 15.75 -1.08 7.55
N ASP A 9 15.26 0.11 7.92
CA ASP A 9 13.84 0.29 8.28
C ASP A 9 12.91 0.03 7.09
N TRP A 10 13.34 0.40 5.88
CA TRP A 10 12.60 0.11 4.65
C TRP A 10 12.61 -1.38 4.30
N ILE A 11 13.76 -2.05 4.44
CA ILE A 11 13.86 -3.49 4.21
C ILE A 11 12.88 -4.25 5.11
N VAL A 12 12.83 -3.93 6.41
CA VAL A 12 11.87 -4.55 7.34
C VAL A 12 10.42 -4.24 6.95
N THR A 13 10.15 -3.00 6.51
CA THR A 13 8.82 -2.60 6.04
C THR A 13 8.37 -3.43 4.84
N TYR A 14 9.25 -3.64 3.86
CA TYR A 14 8.94 -4.48 2.70
C TYR A 14 8.87 -5.98 3.04
N LEU A 15 9.67 -6.45 3.99
CA LEU A 15 9.56 -7.83 4.48
C LEU A 15 8.18 -8.11 5.10
N LEU A 16 7.64 -7.17 5.87
CA LEU A 16 6.27 -7.28 6.41
C LEU A 16 5.21 -7.26 5.30
N MET A 17 5.42 -6.47 4.24
CA MET A 17 4.53 -6.42 3.08
C MET A 17 4.47 -7.75 2.31
N CYS A 18 5.52 -8.57 2.36
CA CYS A 18 5.51 -9.90 1.73
C CYS A 18 4.53 -10.87 2.40
N ILE A 19 4.12 -10.62 3.65
CA ILE A 19 3.12 -11.42 4.35
C ILE A 19 1.74 -10.85 4.00
N PRO A 20 0.88 -11.55 3.25
CA PRO A 20 -0.30 -10.92 2.62
C PRO A 20 -1.25 -10.23 3.61
N ILE A 21 -1.69 -10.96 4.64
CA ILE A 21 -2.67 -10.45 5.61
C ILE A 21 -2.03 -9.39 6.51
N VAL A 22 -0.82 -9.65 7.00
CA VAL A 22 -0.10 -8.73 7.91
C VAL A 22 0.26 -7.44 7.17
N GLY A 23 0.77 -7.53 5.94
CA GLY A 23 1.13 -6.38 5.12
C GLY A 23 -0.04 -5.43 4.89
N ILE A 24 -1.23 -5.98 4.57
CA ILE A 24 -2.45 -5.18 4.43
C ILE A 24 -2.81 -4.50 5.74
N ILE A 25 -2.86 -5.23 6.86
CA ILE A 25 -3.18 -4.65 8.17
C ILE A 25 -2.19 -3.53 8.53
N MET A 26 -0.89 -3.78 8.33
CA MET A 26 0.17 -2.82 8.64
C MET A 26 0.07 -1.55 7.77
N LEU A 27 -0.38 -1.64 6.50
CA LEU A 27 -0.65 -0.45 5.68
C LEU A 27 -1.70 0.46 6.33
N PHE A 28 -2.79 -0.10 6.85
CA PHE A 28 -3.81 0.70 7.55
C PHE A 28 -3.26 1.27 8.87
N VAL A 29 -2.53 0.46 9.64
CA VAL A 29 -1.91 0.90 10.90
C VAL A 29 -0.94 2.07 10.65
N TRP A 30 -0.10 1.99 9.61
CA TRP A 30 0.85 3.04 9.27
C TRP A 30 0.19 4.28 8.65
N ALA A 31 -0.83 4.09 7.81
CA ALA A 31 -1.52 5.19 7.14
C ALA A 31 -2.35 6.05 8.10
N PHE A 32 -2.95 5.44 9.12
CA PHE A 32 -3.90 6.09 10.03
C PHE A 32 -3.40 6.21 11.48
N GLY A 33 -2.29 5.56 11.82
CA GLY A 33 -1.67 5.62 13.14
C GLY A 33 -1.10 7.00 13.49
N GLY A 34 -1.14 7.33 14.79
CA GLY A 34 -0.55 8.56 15.35
C GLY A 34 0.96 8.48 15.60
N ASP A 35 1.49 7.28 15.83
CA ASP A 35 2.89 7.04 16.21
C ASP A 35 3.76 6.51 15.05
N THR A 36 3.33 6.75 13.81
CA THR A 36 4.08 6.31 12.62
C THR A 36 4.92 7.45 12.07
N GLN A 37 6.20 7.16 11.81
CA GLN A 37 7.13 8.07 11.14
C GLN A 37 6.48 8.70 9.90
N PRO A 38 6.48 10.04 9.73
CA PRO A 38 5.75 10.71 8.66
C PRO A 38 6.04 10.22 7.25
N SER A 39 7.29 9.89 6.92
CA SER A 39 7.65 9.32 5.61
C SER A 39 7.06 7.93 5.37
N LYS A 40 6.92 7.10 6.42
CA LYS A 40 6.24 5.79 6.32
C LYS A 40 4.73 5.97 6.22
N LYS A 41 4.16 6.93 6.95
CA LYS A 41 2.74 7.25 6.93
C LYS A 41 2.28 7.72 5.55
N THR A 42 2.99 8.67 4.95
CA THR A 42 2.66 9.17 3.60
C THR A 42 2.85 8.11 2.54
N TRP A 43 3.89 7.28 2.64
CA TRP A 43 4.07 6.11 1.78
C TRP A 43 2.89 5.14 1.88
N ALA A 44 2.47 4.76 3.09
CA ALA A 44 1.35 3.84 3.29
C ALA A 44 0.02 4.40 2.74
N GLN A 45 -0.23 5.70 2.94
CA GLN A 45 -1.39 6.38 2.36
C GLN A 45 -1.35 6.36 0.82
N ALA A 46 -0.19 6.65 0.22
CA ALA A 46 -0.02 6.59 -1.23
C ALA A 46 -0.21 5.16 -1.76
N THR A 47 0.30 4.14 -1.07
CA THR A 47 0.09 2.73 -1.43
C THR A 47 -1.38 2.34 -1.40
N LEU A 48 -2.15 2.78 -0.40
CA LEU A 48 -3.59 2.54 -0.34
C LEU A 48 -4.35 3.22 -1.49
N ILE A 49 -3.99 4.47 -1.83
CA ILE A 49 -4.57 5.17 -2.97
C ILE A 49 -4.26 4.42 -4.27
N TRP A 50 -3.01 4.02 -4.47
CA TRP A 50 -2.60 3.22 -5.63
C TRP A 50 -3.33 1.88 -5.71
N ALA A 51 -3.56 1.22 -4.57
CA ALA A 51 -4.34 -0.02 -4.54
C ALA A 51 -5.75 0.19 -5.10
N VAL A 52 -6.45 1.26 -4.67
CA VAL A 52 -7.78 1.61 -5.18
C VAL A 52 -7.72 1.92 -6.68
N VAL A 53 -6.74 2.73 -7.12
CA VAL A 53 -6.56 3.06 -8.54
C VAL A 53 -6.37 1.80 -9.38
N MET A 54 -5.50 0.88 -8.95
CA MET A 54 -5.24 -0.37 -9.67
C MET A 54 -6.45 -1.29 -9.69
N THR A 55 -7.23 -1.36 -8.60
CA THR A 55 -8.50 -2.10 -8.58
C THR A 55 -9.48 -1.53 -9.61
N VAL A 56 -9.66 -0.21 -9.68
CA VAL A 56 -10.55 0.43 -10.66
C VAL A 56 -10.08 0.17 -12.08
N LEU A 57 -8.79 0.36 -12.36
CA LEU A 57 -8.21 0.09 -13.69
C LEU A 57 -8.37 -1.38 -14.10
N TRP A 58 -8.21 -2.32 -13.16
CA TRP A 58 -8.42 -3.73 -13.41
C TRP A 58 -9.86 -4.02 -13.85
N PHE A 59 -10.86 -3.47 -13.15
CA PHE A 59 -12.26 -3.62 -13.55
C PHE A 59 -12.58 -2.96 -14.89
N LEU A 60 -11.99 -1.80 -15.19
CA LEU A 60 -12.21 -1.13 -16.48
C LEU A 60 -11.64 -1.94 -17.65
N VAL A 61 -10.42 -2.48 -17.50
CA VAL A 61 -9.77 -3.24 -18.58
C VAL A 61 -10.36 -4.63 -18.69
N PHE A 62 -10.40 -5.40 -17.60
CA PHE A 62 -10.86 -6.79 -17.65
C PHE A 62 -12.38 -6.90 -17.74
N GLY A 63 -13.14 -5.99 -17.11
CA GLY A 63 -14.60 -6.00 -17.18
C GLY A 63 -15.12 -5.71 -18.58
N THR A 64 -14.50 -4.77 -19.31
CA THR A 64 -14.88 -4.47 -20.70
C THR A 64 -14.47 -5.59 -21.66
N MET A 65 -13.32 -6.23 -21.44
CA MET A 65 -12.88 -7.39 -22.23
C MET A 65 -13.80 -8.61 -22.06
N ILE A 66 -14.26 -8.89 -20.84
CA ILE A 66 -15.23 -9.98 -20.59
C ILE A 66 -16.57 -9.66 -21.25
N ALA A 67 -17.06 -8.42 -21.14
CA ALA A 67 -18.30 -8.00 -21.79
C ALA A 67 -18.23 -8.04 -23.32
N ALA A 68 -17.05 -7.84 -23.92
CA ALA A 68 -16.86 -7.92 -25.37
C ALA A 68 -16.76 -9.37 -25.90
N LEU A 69 -16.44 -10.33 -25.02
CA LEU A 69 -16.32 -11.75 -25.36
C LEU A 69 -17.57 -12.57 -25.02
N ALA A 70 -18.50 -12.00 -24.25
CA ALA A 70 -19.80 -12.58 -23.89
C ALA A 70 -20.88 -12.19 -24.90
#